data_AF-A0A1S8D7U5-F1
#
_entry.id   AF-A0A1S8D7U5-F1
#
_cell.length_a   1.000
_cell.length_b   1.000
_cell.length_c   1.000
_cell.angle_alpha   90.00
_cell.angle_beta   90.00
_cell.angle_gamma   90.00
#
_symmetry.space_group_name_H-M   'P 1'
#
loop_
_entity.id
_entity.type
_entity.pdbx_description
1 polymer ?
#
loop_
_entity_poly.entity_id
_entity_poly.type
_entity_poly.pdbx_seq_one_letter_code
_entity_poly.pdbx_strand_id
1 'polypeptide(L)'
;MSESGRRSGLLLLGGFAVWGSAFLALYGGVSLGCAWGWEEASLGPFSLLRGVLLLILAAHLLVLAVLLQWCWRSVAFGSGRPLPGEPWHFLGLASLAATGAALAATLWTGLPVLGLSACA
;
A
#
# COMPACT_ATOMS: atom_id res chain seq x y z
N MET A 1 0.67 -23.81 15.94
CA MET A 1 0.54 -23.16 14.61
C MET A 1 1.88 -23.28 13.90
N SER A 2 1.91 -23.82 12.68
CA SER A 2 3.15 -23.93 11.91
C SER A 2 3.66 -22.53 11.51
N GLU A 3 4.98 -22.39 11.34
CA GLU A 3 5.62 -21.11 10.99
C GLU A 3 5.07 -20.51 9.68
N SER A 4 4.69 -21.39 8.74
CA SER A 4 4.05 -21.03 7.47
C SER A 4 2.70 -20.33 7.67
N GLY A 5 1.87 -20.81 8.60
CA GLY A 5 0.55 -20.23 8.83
C GLY A 5 0.57 -18.87 9.52
N ARG A 6 1.57 -18.60 10.37
CA ARG A 6 1.80 -17.25 10.91
C ARG A 6 2.17 -16.26 9.80
N ARG A 7 3.03 -16.67 8.86
CA ARG A 7 3.45 -15.83 7.74
C ARG A 7 2.27 -15.51 6.81
N SER A 8 1.42 -16.48 6.48
CA SER A 8 0.22 -16.24 5.65
C SER A 8 -0.78 -15.29 6.31
N GLY A 9 -1.02 -15.40 7.62
CA GLY A 9 -1.91 -14.48 8.34
C GLY A 9 -1.39 -13.05 8.40
N LEU A 10 -0.08 -12.87 8.60
CA LEU A 10 0.57 -11.56 8.56
C LEU A 10 0.52 -10.93 7.17
N LEU A 11 0.69 -11.72 6.10
CA LEU A 11 0.58 -11.26 4.72
C LEU A 11 -0.85 -10.83 4.35
N LEU A 12 -1.86 -11.58 4.82
CA LEU A 12 -3.27 -11.27 4.59
C LEU A 12 -3.63 -9.89 5.16
N LEU A 13 -3.16 -9.59 6.37
CA LEU A 13 -3.41 -8.30 7.03
C LEU A 13 -2.46 -7.19 6.54
N GLY A 14 -1.27 -7.57 6.05
CA GLY A 14 -0.22 -6.64 5.66
C GLY A 14 -0.63 -5.67 4.56
N GLY A 15 -1.30 -6.14 3.51
CA GLY A 15 -1.77 -5.28 2.42
C GLY A 15 -2.70 -4.17 2.90
N PHE A 16 -3.74 -4.51 3.66
CA PHE A 16 -4.69 -3.54 4.19
C PHE A 16 -4.09 -2.65 5.29
N ALA A 17 -3.17 -3.16 6.11
CA ALA A 17 -2.46 -2.35 7.09
C ALA A 17 -1.62 -1.25 6.41
N VAL A 18 -0.92 -1.60 5.32
CA VAL A 18 -0.13 -0.64 4.53
C VAL A 18 -1.02 0.36 3.82
N TRP A 19 -2.17 -0.07 3.27
CA TRP A 19 -3.14 0.87 2.73
C TRP A 19 -3.70 1.82 3.81
N GLY A 20 -4.04 1.30 4.99
CA GLY A 20 -4.54 2.11 6.09
C GLY A 20 -3.51 3.15 6.57
N SER A 21 -2.23 2.77 6.65
CA SER A 21 -1.16 3.73 6.95
C SER A 21 -0.98 4.76 5.85
N ALA A 22 -1.10 4.37 4.57
CA ALA A 22 -1.03 5.29 3.43
C ALA A 22 -2.12 6.35 3.52
N PHE A 23 -3.36 5.92 3.79
CA PHE A 23 -4.50 6.80 3.94
C PHE A 23 -4.29 7.82 5.07
N LEU A 24 -3.89 7.35 6.25
CA LEU A 24 -3.61 8.22 7.41
C LEU A 24 -2.46 9.19 7.15
N ALA A 25 -1.38 8.71 6.52
CA ALA A 25 -0.21 9.53 6.22
C ALA A 25 -0.52 10.61 5.17
N LEU A 26 -1.27 10.27 4.11
CA LEU A 26 -1.68 11.24 3.10
C LEU A 26 -2.68 12.26 3.66
N TYR A 27 -3.70 11.79 4.37
CA TYR A 27 -4.71 12.66 4.98
C TYR A 27 -4.07 13.60 6.02
N GLY A 28 -3.32 13.04 6.97
CA GLY A 28 -2.61 13.82 7.98
C GLY A 28 -1.55 14.73 7.36
N GLY A 29 -0.85 14.28 6.32
CA GLY A 29 0.13 15.08 5.59
C GLY A 29 -0.49 16.33 4.94
N VAL A 30 -1.67 16.20 4.32
CA VAL A 30 -2.42 17.35 3.80
C VAL A 30 -2.84 18.27 4.94
N SER A 31 -3.45 17.75 6.01
CA SER A 31 -3.92 18.57 7.14
C SER A 31 -2.79 19.35 7.81
N LEU A 32 -1.65 18.70 8.09
CA LEU A 32 -0.48 19.33 8.69
C LEU A 32 0.20 20.29 7.72
N GLY A 33 0.32 19.91 6.45
CA GLY A 33 0.93 20.72 5.41
C GLY A 33 0.19 22.04 5.18
N CYS A 34 -1.14 22.00 5.12
CA CYS A 34 -1.94 23.22 5.01
C CYS A 34 -1.89 24.07 6.29
N ALA A 35 -1.88 23.45 7.47
CA ALA A 35 -1.79 24.19 8.74
C ALA A 35 -0.43 24.88 8.95
N TRP A 36 0.65 24.34 8.39
CA TRP A 36 2.02 24.87 8.53
C TRP A 36 2.54 25.62 7.30
N GLY A 37 1.70 25.85 6.29
CA GLY A 37 2.08 26.63 5.11
C GLY A 37 3.10 25.95 4.19
N TRP A 38 3.06 24.62 4.08
CA TRP A 38 3.95 23.85 3.20
C TRP A 38 3.56 23.97 1.72
N GLU A 39 2.37 24.47 1.40
CA GLU A 39 1.94 24.67 0.02
C GLU A 39 2.63 25.89 -0.60
N GLU A 40 2.91 26.91 0.20
CA GLU A 40 3.57 28.16 -0.16
C GLU A 40 5.10 28.03 -0.23
N ALA A 41 5.65 27.04 0.49
CA ALA A 41 7.05 26.68 0.43
C ALA A 41 7.36 25.98 -0.90
N SER A 42 8.06 26.66 -1.80
CA SER A 42 8.38 26.14 -3.13
C SER A 42 9.59 25.19 -3.12
N LEU A 43 9.47 24.10 -3.87
CA LEU A 43 10.48 23.07 -4.12
C LEU A 43 10.64 22.90 -5.65
N GLY A 44 11.08 23.97 -6.31
CA GLY A 44 11.17 24.04 -7.77
C GLY A 44 9.78 24.16 -8.42
N PRO A 45 9.36 23.25 -9.32
CA PRO A 45 8.05 23.32 -9.97
C PRO A 45 6.88 22.85 -9.08
N PHE A 46 7.16 22.32 -7.89
CA PHE A 46 6.16 21.81 -6.95
C PHE A 46 6.24 22.51 -5.60
N SER A 47 5.17 22.46 -4.80
CA SER A 47 5.21 22.83 -3.39
C SER A 47 5.92 21.76 -2.56
N LEU A 48 6.44 22.14 -1.39
CA LEU A 48 6.99 21.21 -0.40
C LEU A 48 5.94 20.18 0.00
N LEU A 49 4.69 20.62 0.20
CA LEU A 49 3.57 19.73 0.50
C LEU A 49 3.41 18.66 -0.57
N ARG A 50 3.37 19.05 -1.84
CA ARG A 50 3.24 18.10 -2.95
C ARG A 50 4.41 17.14 -3.03
N GLY A 51 5.64 17.61 -2.79
CA GLY A 51 6.83 16.77 -2.71
C GLY A 51 6.71 15.70 -1.62
N VAL A 52 6.28 16.08 -0.42
CA VAL A 52 6.10 15.17 0.72
C VAL A 52 5.00 14.14 0.43
N LEU A 53 3.86 14.55 -0.11
CA LEU A 53 2.75 13.64 -0.43
C LEU A 53 3.14 12.63 -1.52
N LEU A 54 3.88 13.07 -2.54
CA LEU A 54 4.42 12.18 -3.57
C LEU A 54 5.41 11.17 -3.00
N LEU A 55 6.26 11.59 -2.07
CA LEU A 55 7.19 10.69 -1.39
C LEU A 55 6.45 9.63 -0.55
N ILE A 56 5.45 10.05 0.23
CA ILE A 56 4.59 9.14 1.01
C ILE A 56 3.91 8.15 0.08
N LEU A 57 3.29 8.62 -1.01
CA LEU A 57 2.62 7.77 -1.99
C LEU A 57 3.60 6.77 -2.62
N ALA A 58 4.74 7.24 -3.12
CA ALA A 58 5.76 6.40 -3.75
C ALA A 58 6.30 5.32 -2.81
N ALA A 59 6.56 5.67 -1.54
CA ALA A 59 7.01 4.72 -0.52
C ALA A 59 5.97 3.61 -0.27
N HIS A 60 4.70 3.96 -0.13
CA HIS A 60 3.63 2.98 0.09
C HIS A 60 3.39 2.10 -1.14
N LEU A 61 3.41 2.67 -2.35
CA LEU A 61 3.33 1.91 -3.60
C LEU A 61 4.48 0.92 -3.74
N LEU A 62 5.70 1.32 -3.38
CA LEU A 62 6.87 0.43 -3.39
C LEU A 62 6.67 -0.75 -2.41
N VAL A 63 6.25 -0.47 -1.17
CA VAL A 63 6.00 -1.52 -0.18
C VAL A 63 4.91 -2.49 -0.65
N LEU A 64 3.80 -1.98 -1.19
CA LEU A 64 2.71 -2.80 -1.71
C LEU A 64 3.15 -3.62 -2.95
N ALA A 65 3.95 -3.05 -3.84
CA ALA A 65 4.48 -3.77 -5.00
C ALA A 65 5.40 -4.92 -4.58
N VAL A 66 6.29 -4.70 -3.59
CA VAL A 66 7.16 -5.75 -3.03
C VAL A 66 6.34 -6.84 -2.35
N LEU A 67 5.33 -6.48 -1.55
CA LEU A 67 4.41 -7.42 -0.92
C LEU A 67 3.63 -8.24 -1.96
N LEU A 68 3.13 -7.59 -3.01
CA LEU A 68 2.38 -8.24 -4.09
C LEU A 68 3.27 -9.23 -4.85
N GLN A 69 4.50 -8.82 -5.19
CA GLN A 69 5.48 -9.70 -5.83
C GLN A 69 5.81 -10.90 -4.94
N TRP A 70 5.94 -10.70 -3.62
CA TRP A 70 6.19 -11.80 -2.70
C TRP A 70 5.00 -12.76 -2.60
N CYS A 71 3.77 -12.24 -2.50
CA CYS A 71 2.55 -13.06 -2.53
C CYS A 71 2.46 -13.85 -3.84
N TRP A 72 2.72 -13.20 -4.98
CA TRP A 72 2.64 -13.83 -6.29
C TRP A 72 3.67 -14.96 -6.44
N ARG A 73 4.93 -14.72 -6.04
CA ARG A 73 5.97 -15.76 -6.06
C ARG A 73 5.62 -16.94 -5.15
N SER A 74 4.99 -16.68 -4.01
CA SER A 74 4.60 -17.73 -3.06
C SER A 74 3.50 -18.64 -3.63
N VAL A 75 2.57 -18.07 -4.41
CA VAL A 75 1.52 -18.84 -5.11
C VAL A 75 2.06 -19.52 -6.37
N ALA A 76 2.92 -18.84 -7.15
CA ALA A 76 3.42 -19.35 -8.44
C ALA A 76 4.51 -20.43 -8.31
N PHE A 77 5.41 -20.32 -7.32
CA PHE A 77 6.51 -21.27 -7.09
C PHE A 77 6.24 -22.24 -5.93
N GLY A 78 5.02 -22.23 -5.37
CA GLY A 78 4.57 -23.22 -4.39
C GLY A 78 4.54 -24.62 -5.01
N SER A 79 5.64 -25.34 -4.84
CA SER A 79 5.92 -26.65 -5.43
C SER A 79 5.12 -27.76 -4.77
N GLY A 80 3.84 -27.88 -5.13
CA GLY A 80 3.00 -29.02 -4.76
C GLY A 80 1.62 -28.91 -5.39
N ARG A 81 1.15 -29.97 -6.05
CA ARG A 81 -0.26 -30.08 -6.44
C ARG A 81 -1.08 -29.94 -5.14
N PRO A 82 -1.98 -28.95 -5.03
CA PRO A 82 -2.77 -28.78 -3.83
C PRO A 82 -3.60 -30.04 -3.61
N LEU A 83 -3.50 -30.68 -2.45
CA LEU A 83 -4.50 -31.68 -2.11
C LEU A 83 -5.84 -30.94 -1.94
N PRO A 84 -6.95 -31.45 -2.50
CA PRO A 84 -8.26 -30.86 -2.29
C PRO A 84 -8.57 -30.81 -0.78
N GLY A 85 -8.68 -29.59 -0.24
CA GLY A 85 -8.96 -29.35 1.18
C GLY A 85 -7.88 -28.61 1.97
N GLU A 86 -6.73 -28.23 1.38
CA GLU A 86 -5.72 -27.47 2.12
C GLU A 86 -6.05 -25.96 2.24
N PRO A 87 -6.26 -25.42 3.45
CA PRO A 87 -6.59 -24.01 3.67
C PRO A 87 -5.47 -23.03 3.27
N TRP A 88 -4.24 -23.52 3.09
CA TRP A 88 -3.06 -22.70 2.77
C TRP A 88 -3.10 -22.07 1.38
N HIS A 89 -3.67 -22.77 0.39
CA HIS A 89 -3.79 -22.21 -0.97
C HIS A 89 -4.79 -21.05 -0.99
N PHE A 90 -5.95 -21.24 -0.34
CA PHE A 90 -6.95 -20.19 -0.21
C PHE A 90 -6.36 -18.94 0.46
N LEU A 91 -5.62 -19.11 1.57
CA LEU A 91 -4.96 -17.99 2.25
C LEU A 91 -3.92 -17.28 1.37
N GLY A 92 -3.17 -18.00 0.54
CA GLY A 92 -2.22 -17.42 -0.41
C GLY A 92 -2.92 -16.57 -1.48
N LEU A 93 -3.98 -17.10 -2.10
CA LEU A 93 -4.76 -16.38 -3.10
C LEU A 93 -5.51 -15.19 -2.49
N ALA A 94 -6.07 -15.35 -1.30
CA ALA A 94 -6.72 -14.28 -0.56
C ALA A 94 -5.74 -13.15 -0.20
N SER A 95 -4.51 -13.49 0.21
CA SER A 95 -3.45 -12.51 0.49
C SER A 95 -3.01 -11.76 -0.77
N LEU A 96 -2.89 -12.47 -1.89
CA LEU A 96 -2.58 -11.86 -3.20
C LEU A 96 -3.69 -10.89 -3.63
N ALA A 97 -4.96 -11.32 -3.56
CA ALA A 97 -6.11 -10.50 -3.91
C ALA A 97 -6.25 -9.28 -2.98
N ALA A 98 -6.09 -9.46 -1.67
CA ALA A 98 -6.14 -8.38 -0.69
C ALA A 98 -5.02 -7.35 -0.91
N THR A 99 -3.79 -7.81 -1.19
CA THR A 99 -2.67 -6.91 -1.49
C THR A 99 -2.88 -6.16 -2.81
N GLY A 100 -3.42 -6.84 -3.83
CA GLY A 100 -3.78 -6.21 -5.09
C GLY A 100 -4.86 -5.14 -4.92
N ALA A 101 -5.90 -5.42 -4.13
CA ALA A 101 -6.94 -4.46 -3.78
C ALA A 101 -6.39 -3.25 -3.01
N ALA A 102 -5.48 -3.48 -2.04
CA ALA A 102 -4.80 -2.44 -1.30
C ALA A 102 -3.95 -1.53 -2.20
N LEU A 103 -3.25 -2.10 -3.18
CA LEU A 103 -2.49 -1.33 -4.18
C LEU A 103 -3.42 -0.45 -5.03
N ALA A 104 -4.51 -1.02 -5.54
CA ALA A 104 -5.51 -0.28 -6.32
C ALA A 104 -6.14 0.85 -5.50
N ALA A 105 -6.49 0.59 -4.24
CA ALA A 105 -7.05 1.59 -3.34
C ALA A 105 -6.04 2.69 -2.99
N THR A 106 -4.75 2.36 -2.85
CA THR A 106 -3.67 3.34 -2.64
C THR A 106 -3.49 4.25 -3.86
N LEU A 107 -3.53 3.68 -5.07
CA LEU A 107 -3.50 4.46 -6.31
C LEU A 107 -4.70 5.40 -6.41
N TRP A 108 -5.90 4.89 -6.10
CA TRP A 108 -7.13 5.69 -6.14
C TRP A 108 -7.10 6.84 -5.12
N THR A 109 -6.71 6.56 -3.88
CA THR A 109 -6.61 7.58 -2.81
C THR A 109 -5.48 8.58 -3.06
N GLY A 110 -4.39 8.17 -3.70
CA GLY A 110 -3.26 9.04 -4.05
C GLY A 110 -3.45 9.86 -5.34
N LEU A 111 -4.39 9.49 -6.20
CA LEU A 111 -4.62 10.16 -7.50
C LEU A 111 -4.82 11.69 -7.39
N PRO A 112 -5.57 12.23 -6.42
CA PRO A 112 -5.75 13.67 -6.23
C PRO A 112 -4.44 14.45 -6.07
N VAL A 113 -3.39 13.85 -5.48
CA VAL A 113 -2.08 14.48 -5.26
C VAL A 113 -1.42 14.90 -6.59
N LEU A 114 -1.78 14.27 -7.71
CA LEU A 114 -1.20 14.54 -9.02
C LEU A 114 -1.81 15.75 -9.73
N GLY A 115 -2.98 16.26 -9.31
CA GLY A 115 -3.71 17.22 -10.13
C GLY A 115 -4.55 18.26 -9.39
N LEU A 116 -4.86 18.05 -8.11
CA LEU A 116 -5.66 19.01 -7.34
C LEU A 116 -4.76 19.87 -6.44
N SER A 117 -5.16 21.13 -6.24
CA SER A 117 -4.60 21.96 -5.18
C SER A 117 -4.91 21.32 -3.83
N ALA A 118 -3.89 21.17 -2.99
CA ALA A 118 -4.01 20.44 -1.72
C ALA A 118 -4.72 21.25 -0.64
N CYS A 119 -4.63 22.58 -0.72
CA CYS A 119 -5.24 23.52 0.21
C CYS A 119 -6.21 24.44 -0.56
N ALA A 120 -7.32 24.81 0.07
CA ALA A 120 -8.34 25.74 -0.43
C ALA A 120 -8.70 26.76 0.64
#